data_AF-B0E8H2-F1
#
_entry.id   AF-B0E8H2-F1
#
_cell.length_a   1.000
_cell.length_b   1.000
_cell.length_c   1.000
_cell.angle_alpha   90.00
_cell.angle_beta   90.00
_cell.angle_gamma   90.00
#
_symmetry.space_group_name_H-M   'P 1'
#
loop_
_entity.id
_entity.type
_entity.pdbx_description
1 polymer ?
#
loop_
_entity_poly.entity_id
_entity_poly.type
_entity_poly.pdbx_seq_one_letter_code
_entity_poly.pdbx_strand_id
1 'polypeptide(L)'
;MNNKGILPSFNDVFYGLKPDLVTATLKYYIRGINSSEEQHKYIEAIFNGFAVRKKLPELLQHLVTSEILECVTTPSSMFRRNSVQSKVIKYYTDLEFNEMFDTCIFPAISEIVSEDITLTIDPESDKFETSIIKMKELLEGIFLRLFSFKMIPDSFKSFMTYVSNEVNKTSPSLQLVSLKNIIFLRSISNYFLRCTEDSYHLISLKVLSTVFQWIIGDSQITHSVSAVSSPQICLPSEKQDWKSFLFPFAADIRPRANEWLFTLKNDIPFDKVKFKWALNLKETIDIEEAVYKKSNEISEFLDTASASVLAMLKEKKESDVVSQYNEIFQLLQTQITNNSITRIKLLTEISILQEKNKYVVLEERLKEFEEESQQEIEQIQKEENSKNTDLSQEKMIKESKFNINISDQTVKPSNYLSTSVEEEKKIGKRNVLSRVLRSSMREDK
;
A
#
# COMPACT_ATOMS: atom_id res chain seq x y z
N MET A 1 -27.68 17.30 -24.05
CA MET A 1 -26.27 17.71 -23.91
C MET A 1 -25.51 16.48 -23.43
N ASN A 2 -24.45 16.07 -24.12
CA ASN A 2 -23.75 14.83 -23.80
C ASN A 2 -22.60 15.12 -22.82
N ASN A 3 -22.81 14.83 -21.54
CA ASN A 3 -21.70 14.64 -20.62
C ASN A 3 -20.92 13.41 -21.07
N LYS A 4 -19.81 13.60 -21.81
CA LYS A 4 -18.73 12.61 -21.84
C LYS A 4 -18.15 12.58 -20.42
N GLY A 5 -18.67 11.67 -19.60
CA GLY A 5 -18.24 11.53 -18.21
C GLY A 5 -16.74 11.26 -18.16
N ILE A 6 -16.00 12.05 -17.38
CA ILE A 6 -14.60 11.79 -17.09
C ILE A 6 -14.56 10.45 -16.35
N LEU A 7 -13.89 9.44 -16.93
CA LEU A 7 -13.70 8.18 -16.25
C LEU A 7 -12.89 8.42 -14.97
N PRO A 8 -13.36 7.98 -13.79
CA PRO A 8 -12.65 8.21 -12.53
C PRO A 8 -11.23 7.63 -12.57
N SER A 9 -10.34 8.14 -11.72
CA SER A 9 -9.01 7.52 -11.56
C SER A 9 -9.12 6.23 -10.75
N PHE A 10 -8.08 5.39 -10.82
CA PHE A 10 -7.94 4.26 -9.90
C PHE A 10 -8.03 4.70 -8.44
N ASN A 11 -7.38 5.83 -8.11
CA ASN A 11 -7.37 6.37 -6.76
C ASN A 11 -8.77 6.82 -6.29
N ASP A 12 -9.60 7.38 -7.19
CA ASP A 12 -10.99 7.77 -6.87
C ASP A 12 -11.88 6.56 -6.57
N VAL A 13 -11.68 5.44 -7.29
CA VAL A 13 -12.48 4.22 -7.13
C VAL A 13 -11.99 3.40 -5.95
N PHE A 14 -10.70 3.02 -5.93
CA PHE A 14 -10.12 2.15 -4.93
C PHE A 14 -10.20 2.78 -3.53
N TYR A 15 -9.74 4.03 -3.39
CA TYR A 15 -9.90 4.80 -2.15
C TYR A 15 -11.26 5.50 -2.04
N GLY A 16 -12.20 5.25 -2.95
CA GLY A 16 -13.62 5.62 -2.83
C GLY A 16 -14.50 4.51 -2.25
N LEU A 17 -13.95 3.28 -2.12
CA LEU A 17 -14.62 2.08 -1.58
C LEU A 17 -15.88 1.65 -2.37
N LYS A 18 -16.11 2.24 -3.56
CA LYS A 18 -17.23 1.94 -4.45
C LYS A 18 -16.82 2.03 -5.93
N PRO A 19 -16.89 0.93 -6.70
CA PRO A 19 -17.05 -0.46 -6.26
C PRO A 19 -16.04 -0.92 -5.21
N ASP A 20 -16.35 -2.02 -4.50
CA ASP A 20 -15.52 -2.56 -3.42
C ASP A 20 -14.31 -3.36 -3.94
N LEU A 21 -13.45 -2.67 -4.69
CA LEU A 21 -12.17 -3.21 -5.16
C LEU A 21 -11.26 -3.59 -3.98
N VAL A 22 -11.40 -2.95 -2.82
CA VAL A 22 -10.56 -3.18 -1.64
C VAL A 22 -10.82 -4.55 -1.05
N THR A 23 -12.07 -4.92 -0.74
CA THR A 23 -12.39 -6.25 -0.23
C THR A 23 -12.09 -7.34 -1.26
N ALA A 24 -12.29 -7.08 -2.56
CA ALA A 24 -11.93 -8.04 -3.61
C ALA A 24 -10.42 -8.26 -3.73
N THR A 25 -9.63 -7.18 -3.72
CA THR A 25 -8.15 -7.23 -3.74
C THR A 25 -7.61 -7.93 -2.50
N LEU A 26 -8.16 -7.62 -1.32
CA LEU A 26 -7.85 -8.35 -0.08
C LEU A 26 -8.27 -9.82 -0.18
N LYS A 27 -9.43 -10.17 -0.73
CA LYS A 27 -9.87 -11.56 -0.93
C LYS A 27 -8.92 -12.33 -1.86
N TYR A 28 -8.47 -11.71 -2.96
CA TYR A 28 -7.47 -12.28 -3.85
C TYR A 28 -6.16 -12.56 -3.11
N TYR A 29 -5.51 -11.54 -2.55
CA TYR A 29 -4.21 -11.72 -1.89
C TYR A 29 -4.26 -12.58 -0.63
N ILE A 30 -5.38 -12.59 0.12
CA ILE A 30 -5.50 -13.39 1.35
C ILE A 30 -5.91 -14.84 1.09
N ARG A 31 -6.50 -15.17 -0.07
CA ARG A 31 -6.89 -16.55 -0.44
C ARG A 31 -5.94 -17.20 -1.44
N GLY A 32 -5.34 -16.44 -2.35
CA GLY A 32 -4.45 -16.95 -3.40
C GLY A 32 -2.99 -17.11 -2.97
N ILE A 33 -2.57 -16.46 -1.88
CA ILE A 33 -1.21 -16.56 -1.35
C ILE A 33 -1.17 -17.52 -0.16
N ASN A 34 -0.26 -18.50 -0.20
CA ASN A 34 -0.05 -19.46 0.89
C ASN A 34 0.83 -18.92 2.03
N SER A 35 1.67 -17.92 1.78
CA SER A 35 2.54 -17.32 2.81
C SER A 35 1.79 -16.32 3.69
N SER A 36 1.73 -16.57 5.01
CA SER A 36 1.15 -15.63 5.98
C SER A 36 1.91 -14.30 6.04
N GLU A 37 3.19 -14.27 5.68
CA GLU A 37 4.02 -13.07 5.70
C GLU A 37 3.72 -12.18 4.48
N GLU A 38 3.52 -12.79 3.31
CA GLU A 38 3.14 -12.06 2.09
C GLU A 38 1.69 -11.58 2.15
N GLN A 39 0.77 -12.37 2.73
CA GLN A 39 -0.58 -11.88 3.08
C GLN A 39 -0.52 -10.63 3.99
N HIS A 40 0.42 -10.59 4.94
CA HIS A 40 0.59 -9.44 5.83
C HIS A 40 1.09 -8.20 5.09
N LYS A 41 2.06 -8.35 4.18
CA LYS A 41 2.59 -7.25 3.32
C LYS A 41 1.50 -6.58 2.49
N TYR A 42 0.56 -7.32 1.90
CA TYR A 42 -0.57 -6.73 1.17
C TYR A 42 -1.63 -6.10 2.08
N ILE A 43 -1.88 -6.65 3.29
CA ILE A 43 -2.74 -6.02 4.31
C ILE A 43 -2.15 -4.66 4.71
N GLU A 44 -0.86 -4.62 5.05
CA GLU A 44 -0.13 -3.40 5.40
C GLU A 44 -0.17 -2.38 4.27
N ALA A 45 0.22 -2.75 3.05
CA ALA A 45 0.32 -1.79 1.94
C ALA A 45 -1.01 -1.11 1.61
N ILE A 46 -2.11 -1.87 1.58
CA ILE A 46 -3.46 -1.32 1.37
C ILE A 46 -3.85 -0.38 2.53
N PHE A 47 -3.65 -0.83 3.77
CA PHE A 47 -3.99 -0.07 4.97
C PHE A 47 -3.20 1.24 5.08
N ASN A 48 -1.89 1.19 4.82
CA ASN A 48 -0.99 2.34 4.80
C ASN A 48 -1.38 3.32 3.69
N GLY A 49 -1.77 2.85 2.50
CA GLY A 49 -2.27 3.70 1.42
C GLY A 49 -3.52 4.52 1.81
N PHE A 50 -4.44 3.93 2.60
CA PHE A 50 -5.57 4.65 3.19
C PHE A 50 -5.14 5.61 4.31
N ALA A 51 -4.18 5.23 5.16
CA ALA A 51 -3.65 6.08 6.22
C ALA A 51 -2.95 7.35 5.67
N VAL A 52 -2.08 7.20 4.66
CA VAL A 52 -1.39 8.32 3.97
C VAL A 52 -2.41 9.26 3.31
N ARG A 53 -3.45 8.72 2.66
CA ARG A 53 -4.56 9.49 2.08
C ARG A 53 -5.55 10.05 3.10
N LYS A 54 -5.35 9.80 4.41
CA LYS A 54 -6.21 10.21 5.54
C LYS A 54 -7.64 9.65 5.49
N LYS A 55 -7.87 8.57 4.73
CA LYS A 55 -9.17 7.90 4.54
C LYS A 55 -9.35 6.65 5.42
N LEU A 56 -8.58 6.55 6.50
CA LEU A 56 -8.55 5.37 7.35
C LEU A 56 -9.87 5.11 8.12
N PRO A 57 -10.59 6.13 8.63
CA PRO A 57 -11.93 5.92 9.19
C PRO A 57 -12.87 5.25 8.20
N GLU A 58 -12.90 5.71 6.95
CA GLU A 58 -13.78 5.19 5.90
C GLU A 58 -13.47 3.72 5.59
N LEU A 59 -12.18 3.34 5.50
CA LEU A 59 -11.78 1.94 5.35
C LEU A 59 -12.29 1.10 6.53
N LEU A 60 -12.07 1.52 7.76
CA LEU A 60 -12.45 0.77 8.95
C LEU A 60 -13.98 0.68 9.12
N GLN A 61 -14.74 1.73 8.77
CA GLN A 61 -16.20 1.72 8.73
C GLN A 61 -16.73 0.73 7.69
N HIS A 62 -16.15 0.73 6.50
CA HIS A 62 -16.50 -0.18 5.40
C HIS A 62 -16.21 -1.64 5.74
N LEU A 63 -15.06 -1.93 6.35
CA LEU A 63 -14.70 -3.30 6.78
C LEU A 63 -15.64 -3.81 7.88
N VAL A 64 -16.01 -2.97 8.85
CA VAL A 64 -17.00 -3.31 9.89
C VAL A 64 -18.38 -3.58 9.29
N THR A 65 -18.84 -2.72 8.38
CA THR A 65 -20.14 -2.88 7.71
C THR A 65 -20.16 -4.17 6.87
N SER A 66 -19.09 -4.43 6.12
CA SER A 66 -18.95 -5.62 5.28
C SER A 66 -18.81 -6.91 6.09
N GLU A 67 -18.14 -6.89 7.24
CA GLU A 67 -18.10 -8.03 8.18
C GLU A 67 -19.50 -8.37 8.70
N ILE A 68 -20.28 -7.37 9.09
CA ILE A 68 -21.67 -7.53 9.57
C ILE A 68 -22.56 -8.09 8.46
N LEU A 69 -22.47 -7.56 7.23
CA LEU A 69 -23.24 -8.02 6.06
C LEU A 69 -22.90 -9.46 5.67
N GLU A 70 -21.63 -9.85 5.64
CA GLU A 70 -21.23 -11.24 5.38
C GLU A 70 -21.62 -12.21 6.53
N CYS A 71 -21.96 -11.71 7.72
CA CYS A 71 -22.37 -12.52 8.86
C CYS A 71 -23.90 -12.65 9.05
N VAL A 72 -24.74 -12.06 8.17
CA VAL A 72 -26.21 -12.04 8.33
C VAL A 72 -26.83 -13.43 8.55
N THR A 73 -26.28 -14.48 7.92
CA THR A 73 -26.76 -15.87 8.08
C THR A 73 -26.29 -16.55 9.37
N THR A 74 -25.20 -16.07 9.97
CA THR A 74 -24.63 -16.60 11.22
C THR A 74 -24.10 -15.47 12.12
N PRO A 75 -24.98 -14.60 12.68
CA PRO A 75 -24.55 -13.37 13.35
C PRO A 75 -23.60 -13.58 14.54
N SER A 76 -23.67 -14.73 15.23
CA SER A 76 -22.74 -15.11 16.30
C SER A 76 -21.29 -15.36 15.85
N SER A 77 -21.00 -15.27 14.55
CA SER A 77 -19.65 -15.40 13.98
C SER A 77 -18.95 -14.05 13.71
N MET A 78 -19.64 -12.91 13.88
CA MET A 78 -19.10 -11.55 13.64
C MET A 78 -17.75 -11.34 14.35
N PHE A 79 -16.73 -10.96 13.59
CA PHE A 79 -15.34 -10.75 14.02
C PHE A 79 -14.61 -12.00 14.56
N ARG A 80 -15.32 -13.13 14.76
CA ARG A 80 -14.78 -14.42 15.21
C ARG A 80 -14.32 -15.31 14.06
N ARG A 81 -14.93 -15.18 12.87
CA ARG A 81 -14.52 -15.87 11.63
C ARG A 81 -13.20 -15.31 11.07
N ASN A 82 -12.40 -16.13 10.38
CA ASN A 82 -11.09 -15.71 9.81
C ASN A 82 -11.27 -14.99 8.46
N SER A 83 -12.03 -13.88 8.48
CA SER A 83 -12.34 -13.07 7.30
C SER A 83 -11.23 -12.08 6.95
N VAL A 84 -11.27 -11.53 5.73
CA VAL A 84 -10.33 -10.47 5.32
C VAL A 84 -10.53 -9.21 6.16
N GLN A 85 -11.78 -8.88 6.46
CA GLN A 85 -12.16 -7.77 7.33
C GLN A 85 -11.59 -7.97 8.74
N SER A 86 -11.73 -9.16 9.32
CA SER A 86 -11.14 -9.51 10.62
C SER A 86 -9.60 -9.44 10.63
N LYS A 87 -8.93 -9.77 9.52
CA LYS A 87 -7.45 -9.66 9.42
C LYS A 87 -6.97 -8.20 9.36
N VAL A 88 -7.66 -7.32 8.62
CA VAL A 88 -7.30 -5.88 8.55
C VAL A 88 -7.69 -5.16 9.85
N ILE A 89 -8.85 -5.46 10.44
CA ILE A 89 -9.24 -4.92 11.76
C ILE A 89 -8.25 -5.36 12.84
N LYS A 90 -7.71 -6.59 12.77
CA LYS A 90 -6.63 -7.02 13.66
C LYS A 90 -5.34 -6.22 13.46
N TYR A 91 -4.92 -5.94 12.22
CA TYR A 91 -3.74 -5.10 11.98
C TYR A 91 -3.90 -3.69 12.56
N TYR A 92 -5.10 -3.11 12.44
CA TYR A 92 -5.46 -1.86 13.10
C TYR A 92 -5.34 -1.95 14.64
N THR A 93 -5.91 -2.97 15.26
CA THR A 93 -5.86 -3.08 16.73
C THR A 93 -4.49 -3.46 17.26
N ASP A 94 -3.69 -4.24 16.51
CA ASP A 94 -2.27 -4.46 16.79
C ASP A 94 -1.52 -3.09 16.90
N LEU A 95 -1.78 -2.14 16.00
CA LEU A 95 -1.17 -0.80 16.01
C LEU A 95 -1.67 0.12 17.14
N GLU A 96 -2.97 0.10 17.47
CA GLU A 96 -3.53 0.90 18.57
C GLU A 96 -3.08 0.43 19.96
N PHE A 97 -2.69 -0.83 20.12
CA PHE A 97 -2.53 -1.47 21.43
C PHE A 97 -1.10 -1.75 21.88
N ASN A 98 -0.05 -1.42 21.12
CA ASN A 98 1.35 -1.66 21.53
C ASN A 98 1.63 -1.26 23.00
N GLU A 99 1.33 -0.01 23.39
CA GLU A 99 1.49 0.48 24.77
C GLU A 99 0.66 -0.28 25.81
N MET A 100 -0.55 -0.74 25.44
CA MET A 100 -1.40 -1.57 26.32
C MET A 100 -0.84 -2.97 26.48
N PHE A 101 -0.34 -3.57 25.40
CA PHE A 101 0.28 -4.90 25.42
C PHE A 101 1.56 -4.89 26.27
N ASP A 102 2.45 -3.94 26.03
CA ASP A 102 3.72 -3.79 26.75
C ASP A 102 3.51 -3.51 28.25
N THR A 103 2.48 -2.72 28.60
CA THR A 103 2.15 -2.41 30.00
C THR A 103 1.43 -3.55 30.73
N CYS A 104 0.45 -4.18 30.06
CA CYS A 104 -0.53 -5.05 30.72
C CYS A 104 -0.26 -6.55 30.54
N ILE A 105 0.44 -6.95 29.48
CA ILE A 105 0.48 -8.36 29.04
C ILE A 105 1.92 -8.86 28.91
N PHE A 106 2.80 -8.09 28.26
CA PHE A 106 4.22 -8.41 28.13
C PHE A 106 4.89 -8.81 29.46
N PRO A 107 4.59 -8.20 30.63
CA PRO A 107 5.25 -8.58 31.87
C PRO A 107 4.97 -10.04 32.30
N ALA A 108 3.74 -10.54 32.07
CA ALA A 108 3.38 -11.94 32.36
C ALA A 108 3.97 -12.91 31.31
N ILE A 109 4.24 -12.44 30.08
CA ILE A 109 4.94 -13.22 29.05
C ILE A 109 6.44 -13.27 29.37
N SER A 110 7.02 -12.13 29.76
CA SER A 110 8.41 -12.00 30.20
C SER A 110 8.69 -12.92 31.39
N GLU A 111 7.80 -12.97 32.37
CA GLU A 111 7.87 -13.86 33.54
C GLU A 111 7.89 -15.34 33.11
N ILE A 112 6.99 -15.75 32.19
CA ILE A 112 6.99 -17.11 31.61
C ILE A 112 8.34 -17.47 30.96
N VAL A 113 8.95 -16.53 30.22
CA VAL A 113 10.18 -16.76 29.44
C VAL A 113 11.46 -16.63 30.28
N SER A 114 11.45 -15.83 31.34
CA SER A 114 12.63 -15.62 32.21
C SER A 114 12.73 -16.63 33.35
N GLU A 115 11.63 -17.30 33.71
CA GLU A 115 11.57 -18.30 34.78
C GLU A 115 11.28 -19.73 34.24
N ASP A 116 11.43 -19.96 32.94
CA ASP A 116 11.22 -21.25 32.23
C ASP A 116 9.86 -21.92 32.56
N ILE A 117 8.78 -21.12 32.66
CA ILE A 117 7.49 -21.58 33.20
C ILE A 117 6.76 -22.48 32.20
N THR A 118 6.74 -23.79 32.49
CA THR A 118 5.84 -24.75 31.84
C THR A 118 4.43 -24.64 32.41
N LEU A 119 3.42 -24.36 31.58
CA LEU A 119 2.00 -24.34 31.96
C LEU A 119 1.22 -25.47 31.27
N THR A 120 0.37 -26.18 32.03
CA THR A 120 -0.54 -27.21 31.51
C THR A 120 -1.96 -27.10 32.07
N ILE A 121 -2.91 -27.69 31.35
CA ILE A 121 -4.31 -27.92 31.76
C ILE A 121 -4.69 -29.42 31.72
N ASP A 122 -3.69 -30.30 31.56
CA ASP A 122 -3.85 -31.76 31.58
C ASP A 122 -3.88 -32.26 33.04
N PRO A 123 -5.01 -32.83 33.52
CA PRO A 123 -5.13 -33.31 34.91
C PRO A 123 -4.28 -34.56 35.20
N GLU A 124 -3.73 -35.23 34.18
CA GLU A 124 -2.82 -36.36 34.38
C GLU A 124 -1.35 -35.93 34.58
N SER A 125 -1.07 -34.62 34.68
CA SER A 125 0.28 -34.07 34.79
C SER A 125 0.66 -33.67 36.23
N ASP A 126 1.86 -34.05 36.68
CA ASP A 126 2.44 -33.63 37.97
C ASP A 126 2.51 -32.10 38.15
N LYS A 127 2.49 -31.33 37.05
CA LYS A 127 2.47 -29.86 37.05
C LYS A 127 1.06 -29.25 37.05
N PHE A 128 -0.01 -30.03 37.18
CA PHE A 128 -1.38 -29.55 37.02
C PHE A 128 -1.75 -28.46 38.04
N GLU A 129 -1.80 -28.77 39.34
CA GLU A 129 -2.23 -27.81 40.37
C GLU A 129 -1.37 -26.54 40.40
N THR A 130 -0.04 -26.70 40.24
CA THR A 130 0.90 -25.58 40.17
C THR A 130 0.71 -24.73 38.92
N SER A 131 0.39 -25.33 37.77
CA SER A 131 0.03 -24.59 36.55
C SER A 131 -1.30 -23.84 36.71
N ILE A 132 -2.31 -24.42 37.37
CA ILE A 132 -3.60 -23.76 37.64
C ILE A 132 -3.40 -22.52 38.52
N ILE A 133 -2.59 -22.64 39.59
CA ILE A 133 -2.24 -21.53 40.47
C ILE A 133 -1.47 -20.44 39.71
N LYS A 134 -0.41 -20.81 38.98
CA LYS A 134 0.42 -19.83 38.24
C LYS A 134 -0.35 -19.16 37.11
N MET A 135 -1.21 -19.88 36.38
CA MET A 135 -2.12 -19.27 35.40
C MET A 135 -3.07 -18.27 36.05
N LYS A 136 -3.67 -18.60 37.21
CA LYS A 136 -4.53 -17.64 37.92
C LYS A 136 -3.75 -16.37 38.28
N GLU A 137 -2.57 -16.49 38.86
CA GLU A 137 -1.70 -15.37 39.23
C GLU A 137 -1.38 -14.45 38.04
N LEU A 138 -0.85 -15.04 36.96
CA LEU A 138 -0.49 -14.31 35.73
C LEU A 138 -1.72 -13.61 35.12
N LEU A 139 -2.86 -14.29 35.07
CA LEU A 139 -4.11 -13.73 34.52
C LEU A 139 -4.71 -12.65 35.42
N GLU A 140 -4.62 -12.80 36.74
CA GLU A 140 -5.05 -11.78 37.71
C GLU A 140 -4.21 -10.51 37.59
N GLY A 141 -2.90 -10.66 37.41
CA GLY A 141 -1.99 -9.57 37.05
C GLY A 141 -2.34 -8.89 35.72
N ILE A 142 -2.64 -9.66 34.68
CA ILE A 142 -3.07 -9.13 33.36
C ILE A 142 -4.38 -8.35 33.48
N PHE A 143 -5.42 -8.92 34.10
CA PHE A 143 -6.73 -8.27 34.21
C PHE A 143 -6.70 -7.04 35.11
N LEU A 144 -5.95 -7.06 36.21
CA LEU A 144 -5.76 -5.88 37.07
C LEU A 144 -5.12 -4.72 36.28
N ARG A 145 -4.12 -5.00 35.45
CA ARG A 145 -3.46 -3.99 34.60
C ARG A 145 -4.41 -3.49 33.50
N LEU A 146 -5.05 -4.40 32.75
CA LEU A 146 -6.00 -4.06 31.67
C LEU A 146 -7.14 -3.16 32.16
N PHE A 147 -7.82 -3.55 33.25
CA PHE A 147 -8.95 -2.78 33.79
C PHE A 147 -8.51 -1.43 34.41
N SER A 148 -7.22 -1.29 34.76
CA SER A 148 -6.63 -0.04 35.23
C SER A 148 -6.01 0.82 34.13
N PHE A 149 -5.91 0.33 32.89
CA PHE A 149 -5.18 0.99 31.82
C PHE A 149 -5.97 2.16 31.21
N LYS A 150 -5.55 3.39 31.52
CA LYS A 150 -6.26 4.63 31.14
C LYS A 150 -5.88 5.20 29.77
N MET A 151 -4.76 4.76 29.18
CA MET A 151 -4.17 5.39 27.99
C MET A 151 -4.69 4.83 26.65
N ILE A 152 -5.85 4.17 26.67
CA ILE A 152 -6.53 3.67 25.47
C ILE A 152 -6.81 4.84 24.51
N PRO A 153 -6.36 4.79 23.24
CA PRO A 153 -6.54 5.88 22.29
C PRO A 153 -8.00 6.20 22.00
N ASP A 154 -8.29 7.48 21.76
CA ASP A 154 -9.63 7.93 21.38
C ASP A 154 -10.05 7.44 20.00
N SER A 155 -9.08 7.18 19.11
CA SER A 155 -9.29 6.46 17.84
C SER A 155 -9.93 5.09 18.08
N PHE A 156 -9.35 4.26 18.95
CA PHE A 156 -9.93 2.97 19.31
C PHE A 156 -11.29 3.08 20.03
N LYS A 157 -11.46 4.02 20.97
CA LYS A 157 -12.77 4.22 21.63
C LYS A 157 -13.87 4.58 20.65
N SER A 158 -13.60 5.50 19.71
CA SER A 158 -14.58 5.87 18.68
C SER A 158 -14.83 4.75 17.66
N PHE A 159 -13.82 3.93 17.35
CA PHE A 159 -14.01 2.69 16.58
C PHE A 159 -14.94 1.72 17.31
N MET A 160 -14.75 1.52 18.62
CA MET A 160 -15.63 0.67 19.44
C MET A 160 -17.04 1.27 19.58
N THR A 161 -17.19 2.59 19.73
CA THR A 161 -18.50 3.27 19.62
C THR A 161 -19.16 2.96 18.27
N TYR A 162 -18.41 3.05 17.16
CA TYR A 162 -18.93 2.78 15.82
C TYR A 162 -19.38 1.31 15.65
N VAL A 163 -18.52 0.34 15.99
CA VAL A 163 -18.89 -1.10 15.97
C VAL A 163 -20.09 -1.38 16.87
N SER A 164 -20.09 -0.82 18.08
CA SER A 164 -21.19 -0.95 19.05
C SER A 164 -22.51 -0.46 18.45
N ASN A 165 -22.49 0.60 17.65
CA ASN A 165 -23.66 1.17 16.99
C ASN A 165 -24.10 0.36 15.77
N GLU A 166 -23.19 -0.04 14.87
CA GLU A 166 -23.55 -0.82 13.67
C GLU A 166 -24.09 -2.22 14.03
N VAL A 167 -23.45 -2.93 14.97
CA VAL A 167 -23.96 -4.22 15.47
C VAL A 167 -25.32 -4.04 16.17
N ASN A 168 -25.57 -2.91 16.83
CA ASN A 168 -26.88 -2.65 17.44
C ASN A 168 -28.00 -2.36 16.42
N LYS A 169 -27.69 -1.97 15.19
CA LYS A 169 -28.72 -1.82 14.13
C LYS A 169 -29.21 -3.18 13.61
N THR A 170 -28.35 -4.20 13.63
CA THR A 170 -28.58 -5.50 12.97
C THR A 170 -28.76 -6.67 13.93
N SER A 171 -28.15 -6.64 15.11
CA SER A 171 -28.19 -7.71 16.13
C SER A 171 -27.84 -7.19 17.53
N PRO A 172 -28.74 -6.43 18.21
CA PRO A 172 -28.50 -5.85 19.54
C PRO A 172 -27.94 -6.83 20.59
N SER A 173 -28.48 -8.05 20.63
CA SER A 173 -28.08 -9.10 21.57
C SER A 173 -26.63 -9.60 21.41
N LEU A 174 -25.97 -9.25 20.30
CA LEU A 174 -24.59 -9.66 19.98
C LEU A 174 -23.59 -8.50 20.04
N GLN A 175 -24.01 -7.30 20.48
CA GLN A 175 -23.12 -6.14 20.64
C GLN A 175 -21.92 -6.48 21.54
N LEU A 176 -22.16 -6.96 22.76
CA LEU A 176 -21.10 -7.30 23.72
C LEU A 176 -20.18 -8.41 23.19
N VAL A 177 -20.75 -9.46 22.59
CA VAL A 177 -20.00 -10.58 22.01
C VAL A 177 -19.07 -10.11 20.88
N SER A 178 -19.55 -9.21 20.02
CA SER A 178 -18.78 -8.64 18.91
C SER A 178 -17.62 -7.75 19.41
N LEU A 179 -17.86 -6.93 20.44
CA LEU A 179 -16.82 -6.11 21.06
C LEU A 179 -15.75 -6.99 21.75
N LYS A 180 -16.16 -8.07 22.44
CA LYS A 180 -15.24 -9.07 22.99
C LYS A 180 -14.40 -9.75 21.90
N ASN A 181 -15.01 -10.11 20.77
CA ASN A 181 -14.31 -10.75 19.66
C ASN A 181 -13.18 -9.87 19.10
N ILE A 182 -13.38 -8.54 19.04
CA ILE A 182 -12.36 -7.60 18.57
C ILE A 182 -11.20 -7.46 19.58
N ILE A 183 -11.48 -7.09 20.83
CA ILE A 183 -10.38 -6.77 21.76
C ILE A 183 -9.72 -8.02 22.35
N PHE A 184 -10.50 -9.00 22.81
CA PHE A 184 -9.97 -10.14 23.54
C PHE A 184 -9.53 -11.27 22.60
N LEU A 185 -10.39 -11.71 21.67
CA LEU A 185 -10.07 -12.81 20.76
C LEU A 185 -9.11 -12.39 19.63
N ARG A 186 -9.40 -11.28 18.94
CA ARG A 186 -8.61 -10.84 17.76
C ARG A 186 -7.31 -10.14 18.13
N SER A 187 -7.31 -9.33 19.19
CA SER A 187 -6.13 -8.56 19.59
C SER A 187 -5.33 -9.30 20.68
N ILE A 188 -5.80 -9.27 21.93
CA ILE A 188 -5.05 -9.75 23.11
C ILE A 188 -4.62 -11.23 22.98
N SER A 189 -5.55 -12.14 22.65
CA SER A 189 -5.19 -13.56 22.52
C SER A 189 -4.29 -13.89 21.34
N ASN A 190 -4.16 -12.99 20.36
CA ASN A 190 -3.17 -13.13 19.31
C ASN A 190 -1.79 -12.59 19.69
N TYR A 191 -1.69 -11.70 20.69
CA TYR A 191 -0.42 -11.19 21.20
C TYR A 191 0.38 -12.30 21.92
N PHE A 192 -0.25 -13.06 22.82
CA PHE A 192 0.38 -14.23 23.47
C PHE A 192 1.04 -15.20 22.47
N LEU A 193 0.44 -15.39 21.29
CA LEU A 193 0.88 -16.34 20.26
C LEU A 193 1.98 -15.79 19.33
N ARG A 194 2.44 -14.55 19.55
CA ARG A 194 3.42 -13.84 18.71
C ARG A 194 4.67 -13.36 19.46
N CYS A 195 4.64 -13.34 20.80
CA CYS A 195 5.72 -12.75 21.61
C CYS A 195 6.94 -13.66 21.80
N THR A 196 6.96 -14.85 21.21
CA THR A 196 8.14 -15.71 21.17
C THR A 196 8.17 -16.55 19.90
N GLU A 197 9.36 -16.75 19.34
CA GLU A 197 9.62 -17.73 18.29
C GLU A 197 9.99 -19.10 18.88
N ASP A 198 10.30 -19.17 20.18
CA ASP A 198 10.63 -20.42 20.86
C ASP A 198 9.39 -21.33 21.01
N SER A 199 9.48 -22.49 20.36
CA SER A 199 8.50 -23.57 20.42
C SER A 199 8.17 -24.07 21.83
N TYR A 200 9.10 -23.99 22.80
CA TYR A 200 8.90 -24.46 24.17
C TYR A 200 7.96 -23.51 24.92
N HIS A 201 8.33 -22.24 25.08
CA HIS A 201 7.49 -21.24 25.75
C HIS A 201 6.17 -20.97 25.03
N LEU A 202 6.13 -21.13 23.70
CA LEU A 202 4.92 -21.03 22.89
C LEU A 202 3.83 -22.05 23.31
N ILE A 203 4.18 -23.19 23.92
CA ILE A 203 3.19 -24.13 24.46
C ILE A 203 2.50 -23.52 25.70
N SER A 204 3.27 -23.03 26.67
CA SER A 204 2.73 -22.35 27.86
C SER A 204 1.83 -21.16 27.48
N LEU A 205 2.24 -20.36 26.49
CA LEU A 205 1.48 -19.21 26.02
C LEU A 205 0.19 -19.59 25.27
N LYS A 206 0.17 -20.71 24.55
CA LYS A 206 -1.06 -21.29 23.97
C LYS A 206 -2.04 -21.74 25.06
N VAL A 207 -1.55 -22.37 26.12
CA VAL A 207 -2.37 -22.79 27.27
C VAL A 207 -2.94 -21.56 27.99
N LEU A 208 -2.09 -20.58 28.34
CA LEU A 208 -2.51 -19.32 28.96
C LEU A 208 -3.56 -18.57 28.12
N SER A 209 -3.35 -18.45 26.80
CA SER A 209 -4.31 -17.82 25.89
C SER A 209 -5.64 -18.59 25.79
N THR A 210 -5.62 -19.92 25.93
CA THR A 210 -6.83 -20.75 25.92
C THR A 210 -7.65 -20.53 27.19
N VAL A 211 -6.98 -20.49 28.35
CA VAL A 211 -7.63 -20.19 29.64
C VAL A 211 -8.15 -18.75 29.69
N PHE A 212 -7.38 -17.77 29.19
CA PHE A 212 -7.80 -16.37 29.04
C PHE A 212 -9.11 -16.25 28.21
N GLN A 213 -9.17 -16.92 27.05
CA GLN A 213 -10.37 -16.93 26.21
C GLN A 213 -11.56 -17.61 26.89
N TRP A 214 -11.34 -18.70 27.63
CA TRP A 214 -12.43 -19.33 28.37
C TRP A 214 -12.94 -18.45 29.52
N ILE A 215 -12.05 -17.76 30.24
CA ILE A 215 -12.45 -16.79 31.29
C ILE A 215 -13.32 -15.68 30.69
N ILE A 216 -12.91 -15.06 29.59
CA ILE A 216 -13.60 -13.87 29.05
C ILE A 216 -14.82 -14.21 28.19
N GLY A 217 -14.80 -15.36 27.51
CA GLY A 217 -15.84 -15.77 26.58
C GLY A 217 -17.19 -16.07 27.22
N ASP A 218 -18.26 -15.85 26.46
CA ASP A 218 -19.65 -16.05 26.88
C ASP A 218 -20.07 -17.54 26.84
N SER A 219 -19.20 -18.45 27.32
CA SER A 219 -19.55 -19.85 27.52
C SER A 219 -20.67 -19.91 28.57
N GLN A 220 -21.85 -20.37 28.18
CA GLN A 220 -23.02 -20.42 29.06
C GLN A 220 -22.72 -21.14 30.38
N ILE A 221 -23.33 -20.68 31.47
CA ILE A 221 -23.24 -21.30 32.80
C ILE A 221 -24.22 -22.49 32.84
N THR A 222 -24.01 -23.46 31.96
CA THR A 222 -24.89 -24.61 31.73
C THR A 222 -24.07 -25.89 31.60
N HIS A 223 -23.40 -26.28 32.70
CA HIS A 223 -23.27 -27.66 33.22
C HIS A 223 -22.22 -27.68 34.36
N SER A 224 -22.68 -27.72 35.62
CA SER A 224 -21.96 -28.20 36.84
C SER A 224 -22.56 -27.70 38.17
N VAL A 225 -23.45 -26.69 38.18
CA VAL A 225 -24.07 -26.18 39.43
C VAL A 225 -25.59 -26.45 39.49
N SER A 226 -25.98 -27.67 39.15
CA SER A 226 -27.35 -28.18 39.37
C SER A 226 -27.47 -28.85 40.75
N ALA A 227 -26.92 -28.21 41.79
CA ALA A 227 -26.66 -28.83 43.09
C ALA A 227 -26.89 -27.89 44.28
N VAL A 228 -28.06 -27.24 44.37
CA VAL A 228 -28.48 -26.45 45.55
C VAL A 228 -29.79 -27.00 46.13
N SER A 229 -29.84 -28.31 46.40
CA SER A 229 -30.96 -28.95 47.13
C SER A 229 -30.72 -30.38 47.66
N SER A 230 -29.47 -30.82 47.94
CA SER A 230 -29.19 -31.96 48.84
C SER A 230 -27.71 -32.09 49.21
N PRO A 231 -27.36 -32.48 50.46
CA PRO A 231 -26.00 -32.89 50.82
C PRO A 231 -25.77 -34.36 50.43
N GLN A 232 -25.28 -34.60 49.21
CA GLN A 232 -24.87 -35.93 48.76
C GLN A 232 -23.35 -36.06 48.70
N ILE A 233 -22.87 -37.26 49.05
CA ILE A 233 -21.45 -37.59 49.22
C ILE A 233 -20.78 -37.69 47.85
N CYS A 234 -19.71 -36.92 47.64
CA CYS A 234 -18.91 -37.00 46.43
C CYS A 234 -18.24 -38.38 46.30
N LEU A 235 -18.45 -39.06 45.17
CA LEU A 235 -17.75 -40.30 44.82
C LEU A 235 -16.62 -40.00 43.81
N PRO A 236 -15.43 -40.62 43.96
CA PRO A 236 -14.25 -40.26 43.17
C PRO A 236 -14.25 -40.92 41.78
N SER A 237 -14.81 -40.23 40.78
CA SER A 237 -14.61 -40.58 39.36
C SER A 237 -14.73 -39.41 38.37
N GLU A 238 -15.11 -38.22 38.82
CA GLU A 238 -15.05 -37.02 37.97
C GLU A 238 -13.59 -36.60 37.78
N LYS A 239 -13.10 -36.64 36.53
CA LYS A 239 -11.77 -36.09 36.20
C LYS A 239 -11.75 -34.60 36.55
N GLN A 240 -10.67 -34.15 37.18
CA GLN A 240 -10.46 -32.76 37.57
C GLN A 240 -10.48 -31.83 36.34
N ASP A 241 -11.64 -31.24 36.00
CA ASP A 241 -11.70 -30.21 34.96
C ASP A 241 -11.05 -28.93 35.50
N TRP A 242 -9.96 -28.48 34.87
CA TRP A 242 -9.27 -27.22 35.16
C TRP A 242 -10.22 -26.01 35.24
N LYS A 243 -11.34 -26.06 34.52
CA LYS A 243 -12.39 -25.02 34.57
C LYS A 243 -13.02 -24.90 35.95
N SER A 244 -13.13 -25.98 36.73
CA SER A 244 -13.77 -25.96 38.06
C SER A 244 -12.97 -25.08 39.04
N PHE A 245 -11.66 -25.27 39.11
CA PHE A 245 -10.72 -24.47 39.91
C PHE A 245 -10.73 -22.98 39.52
N LEU A 246 -10.86 -22.68 38.22
CA LEU A 246 -10.84 -21.32 37.70
C LEU A 246 -12.23 -20.68 37.56
N PHE A 247 -13.32 -21.41 37.82
CA PHE A 247 -14.69 -20.90 37.71
C PHE A 247 -14.99 -19.71 38.65
N PRO A 248 -14.61 -19.73 39.95
CA PRO A 248 -14.83 -18.58 40.83
C PRO A 248 -14.09 -17.32 40.34
N PHE A 249 -12.90 -17.49 39.79
CA PHE A 249 -12.11 -16.40 39.21
C PHE A 249 -12.74 -15.88 37.90
N ALA A 250 -13.20 -16.78 37.02
CA ALA A 250 -13.94 -16.40 35.82
C ALA A 250 -15.25 -15.66 36.13
N ALA A 251 -15.93 -16.03 37.22
CA ALA A 251 -17.16 -15.38 37.66
C ALA A 251 -16.98 -13.93 38.12
N ASP A 252 -15.84 -13.58 38.73
CA ASP A 252 -15.47 -12.19 39.05
C ASP A 252 -15.01 -11.39 37.82
N ILE A 253 -14.15 -11.99 36.99
CA ILE A 253 -13.55 -11.30 35.84
C ILE A 253 -14.56 -11.01 34.73
N ARG A 254 -15.58 -11.86 34.51
CA ARG A 254 -16.57 -11.68 33.43
C ARG A 254 -17.38 -10.39 33.54
N PRO A 255 -18.04 -10.05 34.66
CA PRO A 255 -18.71 -8.76 34.84
C PRO A 255 -17.75 -7.57 34.63
N ARG A 256 -16.57 -7.62 35.26
CA ARG A 256 -15.56 -6.54 35.21
C ARG A 256 -15.05 -6.29 33.77
N ALA A 257 -14.89 -7.35 32.97
CA ALA A 257 -14.55 -7.23 31.55
C ALA A 257 -15.69 -6.63 30.71
N ASN A 258 -16.95 -6.92 31.04
CA ASN A 258 -18.11 -6.33 30.38
C ASN A 258 -18.23 -4.83 30.72
N GLU A 259 -18.07 -4.47 32.00
CA GLU A 259 -18.08 -3.08 32.49
C GLU A 259 -16.95 -2.27 31.86
N TRP A 260 -15.72 -2.79 31.86
CA TRP A 260 -14.58 -2.16 31.21
C TRP A 260 -14.82 -1.96 29.71
N LEU A 261 -15.38 -2.94 28.99
CA LEU A 261 -15.80 -2.78 27.59
C LEU A 261 -16.79 -1.62 27.39
N PHE A 262 -17.71 -1.37 28.33
CA PHE A 262 -18.61 -0.21 28.25
C PHE A 262 -17.92 1.13 28.53
N THR A 263 -16.76 1.14 29.21
CA THR A 263 -15.91 2.35 29.31
C THR A 263 -15.14 2.66 28.02
N LEU A 264 -15.04 1.71 27.07
CA LEU A 264 -14.35 1.90 25.79
C LEU A 264 -15.23 2.64 24.76
N LYS A 265 -15.93 3.67 25.21
CA LYS A 265 -16.82 4.52 24.41
C LYS A 265 -16.34 5.96 24.44
N ASN A 266 -16.62 6.67 23.36
CA ASN A 266 -16.30 8.08 23.18
C ASN A 266 -17.33 8.73 22.26
N ASP A 267 -17.64 10.00 22.54
CA ASP A 267 -18.59 10.82 21.77
C ASP A 267 -17.95 11.44 20.51
N ILE A 268 -16.61 11.42 20.39
CA ILE A 268 -15.92 11.88 19.18
C ILE A 268 -16.36 11.00 17.99
N PRO A 269 -16.95 11.59 16.92
CA PRO A 269 -17.32 10.84 15.72
C PRO A 269 -16.09 10.21 15.06
N PHE A 270 -16.21 8.95 14.62
CA PHE A 270 -15.06 8.17 14.15
C PHE A 270 -14.44 8.72 12.85
N ASP A 271 -15.20 9.46 12.04
CA ASP A 271 -14.70 10.26 10.91
C ASP A 271 -13.75 11.41 11.30
N LYS A 272 -13.65 11.74 12.59
CA LYS A 272 -12.91 12.91 13.10
C LYS A 272 -11.70 12.56 13.98
N VAL A 273 -11.44 11.28 14.24
CA VAL A 273 -10.30 10.86 15.05
C VAL A 273 -8.97 11.02 14.31
N LYS A 274 -7.87 11.09 15.07
CA LYS A 274 -6.51 11.15 14.55
C LYS A 274 -5.69 9.99 15.10
N PHE A 275 -5.18 9.15 14.21
CA PHE A 275 -4.34 8.01 14.55
C PHE A 275 -2.90 8.49 14.76
N LYS A 276 -2.38 8.40 15.99
CA LYS A 276 -1.05 8.96 16.35
C LYS A 276 0.08 8.35 15.53
N TRP A 277 0.05 7.02 15.34
CA TRP A 277 1.07 6.25 14.63
C TRP A 277 1.05 6.45 13.11
N ALA A 278 -0.09 6.87 12.53
CA ALA A 278 -0.25 6.98 11.08
C ALA A 278 0.64 8.04 10.42
N LEU A 279 1.15 9.00 11.20
CA LEU A 279 2.10 10.03 10.72
C LEU A 279 3.44 9.46 10.25
N ASN A 280 3.81 8.25 10.69
CA ASN A 280 5.08 7.61 10.38
C ASN A 280 4.96 6.59 9.22
N LEU A 281 3.73 6.29 8.76
CA LEU A 281 3.49 5.28 7.73
C LEU A 281 3.78 5.81 6.32
N LYS A 282 4.12 4.88 5.44
CA LYS A 282 4.40 5.11 4.01
C LYS A 282 3.77 4.01 3.18
N GLU A 283 3.51 4.30 1.91
CA GLU A 283 3.17 3.28 0.93
C GLU A 283 4.39 2.37 0.67
N THR A 284 4.18 1.06 0.80
CA THR A 284 5.23 0.03 0.71
C THR A 284 5.16 -0.80 -0.57
N ILE A 285 4.03 -0.77 -1.28
CA ILE A 285 3.77 -1.45 -2.55
C ILE A 285 2.93 -0.51 -3.42
N ASP A 286 3.21 -0.45 -4.73
CA ASP A 286 2.29 0.13 -5.70
C ASP A 286 1.04 -0.77 -5.83
N ILE A 287 -0.01 -0.39 -5.11
CA ILE A 287 -1.31 -1.08 -5.12
C ILE A 287 -2.03 -0.93 -6.47
N GLU A 288 -1.78 0.15 -7.22
CA GLU A 288 -2.41 0.37 -8.51
C GLU A 288 -1.87 -0.61 -9.56
N GLU A 289 -0.54 -0.72 -9.68
CA GLU A 289 0.09 -1.73 -10.53
C GLU A 289 -0.21 -3.16 -10.06
N ALA A 290 -0.18 -3.42 -8.74
CA ALA A 290 -0.50 -4.73 -8.21
C ALA A 290 -1.93 -5.18 -8.55
N VAL A 291 -2.92 -4.28 -8.48
CA VAL A 291 -4.31 -4.59 -8.84
C VAL A 291 -4.48 -4.79 -10.35
N TYR A 292 -3.88 -3.95 -11.20
CA TYR A 292 -4.02 -4.09 -12.66
C TYR A 292 -3.34 -5.35 -13.22
N LYS A 293 -2.19 -5.73 -12.65
CA LYS A 293 -1.48 -6.98 -12.95
C LYS A 293 -2.31 -8.23 -12.63
N LYS A 294 -3.27 -8.11 -11.70
CA LYS A 294 -4.15 -9.18 -11.20
C LYS A 294 -5.64 -8.90 -11.38
N SER A 295 -5.98 -8.05 -12.36
CA SER A 295 -7.35 -7.58 -12.61
C SER A 295 -8.35 -8.71 -12.80
N ASN A 296 -7.92 -9.80 -13.46
CA ASN A 296 -8.80 -10.88 -13.88
C ASN A 296 -9.17 -11.74 -12.68
N GLU A 297 -8.18 -12.16 -11.89
CA GLU A 297 -8.39 -12.96 -10.68
C GLU A 297 -9.04 -12.14 -9.54
N ILE A 298 -8.80 -10.82 -9.47
CA ILE A 298 -9.52 -9.93 -8.54
C ILE A 298 -10.99 -9.79 -8.94
N SER A 299 -11.31 -9.82 -10.23
CA SER A 299 -12.69 -9.71 -10.73
C SER A 299 -13.58 -10.89 -10.32
N GLU A 300 -13.00 -12.07 -10.00
CA GLU A 300 -13.76 -13.22 -9.48
C GLU A 300 -14.40 -12.97 -8.10
N PHE A 301 -13.93 -11.94 -7.37
CA PHE A 301 -14.47 -11.53 -6.07
C PHE A 301 -15.42 -10.32 -6.13
N LEU A 302 -15.75 -9.86 -7.35
CA LEU A 302 -16.60 -8.69 -7.62
C LEU A 302 -17.94 -9.10 -8.25
N ASP A 303 -18.96 -8.25 -8.11
CA ASP A 303 -20.15 -8.34 -8.96
C ASP A 303 -19.84 -7.87 -10.39
N THR A 304 -20.71 -8.20 -11.35
CA THR A 304 -20.50 -7.92 -12.78
C THR A 304 -20.30 -6.44 -13.10
N ALA A 305 -20.95 -5.53 -12.36
CA ALA A 305 -20.79 -4.08 -12.58
C ALA A 305 -19.44 -3.59 -12.02
N SER A 306 -19.09 -4.06 -10.82
CA SER A 306 -17.82 -3.78 -10.17
C SER A 306 -16.61 -4.31 -10.96
N ALA A 307 -16.71 -5.53 -11.51
CA ALA A 307 -15.71 -6.10 -12.41
C ALA A 307 -15.61 -5.32 -13.73
N SER A 308 -16.74 -4.86 -14.28
CA SER A 308 -16.75 -4.02 -15.48
C SER A 308 -16.02 -2.68 -15.26
N VAL A 309 -16.18 -2.05 -14.09
CA VAL A 309 -15.41 -0.84 -13.72
C VAL A 309 -13.91 -1.13 -13.62
N LEU A 310 -13.50 -2.26 -13.03
CA LEU A 310 -12.09 -2.66 -12.96
C LEU A 310 -11.49 -2.90 -14.36
N ALA A 311 -12.26 -3.48 -15.28
CA ALA A 311 -11.85 -3.62 -16.68
C ALA A 311 -11.67 -2.27 -17.38
N MET A 312 -12.65 -1.35 -17.29
CA MET A 312 -12.52 -0.01 -17.91
C MET A 312 -11.37 0.81 -17.31
N LEU A 313 -11.11 0.68 -16.00
CA LEU A 313 -9.96 1.31 -15.35
C LEU A 313 -8.63 0.78 -15.92
N LYS A 314 -8.57 -0.51 -16.28
CA LYS A 314 -7.37 -1.14 -16.86
C LYS A 314 -7.17 -0.74 -18.31
N GLU A 315 -8.22 -0.83 -19.13
CA GLU A 315 -8.24 -0.37 -20.52
C GLU A 315 -7.81 1.10 -20.62
N LYS A 316 -8.23 1.94 -19.67
CA LYS A 316 -7.79 3.33 -19.55
C LYS A 316 -6.28 3.43 -19.29
N LYS A 317 -5.73 2.73 -18.29
CA LYS A 317 -4.27 2.75 -18.02
C LYS A 317 -3.46 2.26 -19.22
N GLU A 318 -3.90 1.18 -19.88
CA GLU A 318 -3.26 0.65 -21.07
C GLU A 318 -3.32 1.65 -22.25
N SER A 319 -4.45 2.33 -22.44
CA SER A 319 -4.60 3.41 -23.43
C SER A 319 -3.74 4.65 -23.11
N ASP A 320 -3.66 5.05 -21.84
CA ASP A 320 -2.87 6.21 -21.40
C ASP A 320 -1.37 5.93 -21.60
N VAL A 321 -0.90 4.72 -21.30
CA VAL A 321 0.47 4.26 -21.59
C VAL A 321 0.76 4.23 -23.10
N VAL A 322 -0.18 3.78 -23.93
CA VAL A 322 -0.03 3.83 -25.40
C VAL A 322 -0.01 5.27 -25.92
N SER A 323 -0.75 6.20 -25.30
CA SER A 323 -0.67 7.64 -25.65
C SER A 323 0.71 8.21 -25.32
N GLN A 324 1.21 7.97 -24.11
CA GLN A 324 2.56 8.38 -23.68
C GLN A 324 3.65 7.79 -24.58
N TYR A 325 3.53 6.51 -24.95
CA TYR A 325 4.46 5.89 -25.90
C TYR A 325 4.48 6.63 -27.24
N ASN A 326 3.31 6.99 -27.78
CA ASN A 326 3.22 7.72 -29.05
C ASN A 326 3.76 9.17 -28.94
N GLU A 327 3.59 9.84 -27.81
CA GLU A 327 4.16 11.16 -27.55
C GLU A 327 5.70 11.10 -27.48
N ILE A 328 6.25 10.17 -26.70
CA ILE A 328 7.71 9.94 -26.61
C ILE A 328 8.28 9.55 -27.99
N PHE A 329 7.57 8.71 -28.75
CA PHE A 329 7.94 8.34 -30.11
C PHE A 329 7.95 9.54 -31.08
N GLN A 330 6.99 10.48 -30.98
CA GLN A 330 7.01 11.71 -31.80
C GLN A 330 8.10 12.70 -31.36
N LEU A 331 8.40 12.80 -30.07
CA LEU A 331 9.52 13.59 -29.56
C LEU A 331 10.86 13.04 -30.08
N LEU A 332 11.05 11.71 -30.00
CA LEU A 332 12.21 11.02 -30.57
C LEU A 332 12.28 11.21 -32.10
N GLN A 333 11.17 11.06 -32.85
CA GLN A 333 11.15 11.35 -34.29
C GLN A 333 11.55 12.81 -34.60
N THR A 334 11.13 13.76 -33.76
CA THR A 334 11.46 15.18 -33.93
C THR A 334 12.96 15.42 -33.70
N GLN A 335 13.56 14.83 -32.67
CA GLN A 335 15.01 14.86 -32.44
C GLN A 335 15.79 14.16 -33.58
N ILE A 336 15.35 12.96 -33.99
CA ILE A 336 15.93 12.16 -35.09
C ILE A 336 15.90 12.91 -36.44
N THR A 337 14.93 13.79 -36.64
CA THR A 337 14.85 14.60 -37.87
C THR A 337 16.03 15.57 -38.01
N ASN A 338 16.68 15.95 -36.90
CA ASN A 338 17.81 16.89 -36.88
C ASN A 338 19.19 16.24 -37.06
N ASN A 339 19.34 14.91 -36.99
CA ASN A 339 20.65 14.25 -37.15
C ASN A 339 20.56 12.96 -38.00
N SER A 340 21.18 12.99 -39.19
CA SER A 340 20.85 12.09 -40.30
C SER A 340 21.49 10.69 -40.23
N ILE A 341 22.62 10.53 -39.55
CA ILE A 341 23.35 9.26 -39.43
C ILE A 341 22.73 8.39 -38.34
N THR A 342 22.43 8.98 -37.18
CA THR A 342 21.80 8.30 -36.02
C THR A 342 20.42 7.72 -36.36
N ARG A 343 19.70 8.37 -37.28
CA ARG A 343 18.35 8.02 -37.75
C ARG A 343 18.17 6.56 -38.12
N ILE A 344 19.13 5.92 -38.80
CA ILE A 344 18.94 4.54 -39.29
C ILE A 344 19.09 3.51 -38.15
N LYS A 345 20.03 3.73 -37.22
CA LYS A 345 20.16 2.90 -36.00
C LYS A 345 18.90 3.02 -35.13
N LEU A 346 18.56 4.24 -34.72
CA LEU A 346 17.45 4.49 -33.80
C LEU A 346 16.11 3.99 -34.34
N LEU A 347 15.79 4.20 -35.63
CA LEU A 347 14.55 3.66 -36.20
C LEU A 347 14.51 2.12 -36.19
N THR A 348 15.65 1.45 -36.36
CA THR A 348 15.72 -0.02 -36.31
C THR A 348 15.56 -0.53 -34.88
N GLU A 349 16.23 0.09 -33.90
CA GLU A 349 16.16 -0.30 -32.50
C GLU A 349 14.82 0.03 -31.85
N ILE A 350 14.18 1.15 -32.22
CA ILE A 350 12.83 1.49 -31.76
C ILE A 350 11.81 0.44 -32.22
N SER A 351 11.88 -0.06 -33.46
CA SER A 351 11.02 -1.18 -33.89
C SER A 351 11.29 -2.48 -33.13
N ILE A 352 12.54 -2.75 -32.75
CA ILE A 352 12.91 -3.93 -31.93
C ILE A 352 12.41 -3.79 -30.47
N LEU A 353 12.32 -2.57 -29.95
CA LEU A 353 11.84 -2.29 -28.59
C LEU A 353 10.31 -2.21 -28.51
N GLN A 354 9.63 -1.74 -29.57
CA GLN A 354 8.16 -1.83 -29.73
C GLN A 354 7.67 -3.28 -29.61
N GLU A 355 8.42 -4.23 -30.17
CA GLU A 355 8.10 -5.67 -30.10
C GLU A 355 8.27 -6.28 -28.68
N LYS A 356 8.91 -5.56 -27.74
CA LYS A 356 9.38 -6.12 -26.45
C LYS A 356 8.94 -5.39 -25.19
N ASN A 357 8.26 -4.26 -25.32
CA ASN A 357 7.47 -3.63 -24.25
C ASN A 357 8.26 -3.35 -22.94
N LYS A 358 9.44 -2.71 -23.06
CA LYS A 358 10.34 -2.39 -21.92
C LYS A 358 10.61 -0.89 -21.78
N TYR A 359 9.83 -0.23 -20.92
CA TYR A 359 9.90 1.21 -20.64
C TYR A 359 11.24 1.66 -20.01
N VAL A 360 11.69 1.01 -18.92
CA VAL A 360 12.91 1.38 -18.17
C VAL A 360 14.16 1.46 -19.06
N VAL A 361 14.29 0.52 -20.01
CA VAL A 361 15.43 0.46 -20.94
C VAL A 361 15.42 1.63 -21.94
N LEU A 362 14.27 2.23 -22.22
CA LEU A 362 14.18 3.42 -23.07
C LEU A 362 14.58 4.68 -22.31
N GLU A 363 14.17 4.85 -21.05
CA GLU A 363 14.52 6.04 -20.26
C GLU A 363 16.02 6.11 -19.95
N GLU A 364 16.62 5.00 -19.48
CA GLU A 364 18.06 4.94 -19.20
C GLU A 364 18.89 5.21 -20.46
N ARG A 365 18.53 4.59 -21.59
CA ARG A 365 19.27 4.74 -22.86
C ARG A 365 19.09 6.13 -23.50
N LEU A 366 17.93 6.77 -23.32
CA LEU A 366 17.70 8.14 -23.80
C LEU A 366 18.61 9.12 -23.05
N LYS A 367 18.76 8.93 -21.73
CA LYS A 367 19.69 9.71 -20.91
C LYS A 367 21.16 9.46 -21.26
N GLU A 368 21.57 8.20 -21.42
CA GLU A 368 22.92 7.87 -21.92
C GLU A 368 23.18 8.51 -23.29
N PHE A 369 22.17 8.59 -24.17
CA PHE A 369 22.30 9.22 -25.48
C PHE A 369 22.40 10.76 -25.40
N GLU A 370 21.72 11.41 -24.46
CA GLU A 370 21.92 12.84 -24.19
C GLU A 370 23.34 13.12 -23.66
N GLU A 371 23.89 12.23 -22.80
CA GLU A 371 25.26 12.32 -22.28
C GLU A 371 26.33 12.02 -23.35
N GLU A 372 26.12 11.02 -24.24
CA GLU A 372 26.97 10.73 -25.40
C GLU A 372 26.97 11.92 -26.40
N SER A 373 25.79 12.47 -26.71
CA SER A 373 25.61 13.61 -27.61
C SER A 373 26.31 14.89 -27.10
N GLN A 374 26.23 15.17 -25.80
CA GLN A 374 26.97 16.29 -25.20
C GLN A 374 28.49 16.09 -25.28
N GLN A 375 29.00 14.87 -25.09
CA GLN A 375 30.43 14.57 -25.23
C GLN A 375 30.91 14.70 -26.68
N GLU A 376 30.11 14.28 -27.67
CA GLU A 376 30.44 14.43 -29.09
C GLU A 376 30.45 15.91 -29.51
N ILE A 377 29.48 16.71 -29.04
CA ILE A 377 29.45 18.18 -29.23
C ILE A 377 30.67 18.84 -28.57
N GLU A 378 31.05 18.44 -27.36
CA GLU A 378 32.27 18.94 -26.70
C GLU A 378 33.55 18.59 -27.47
N GLN A 379 33.65 17.40 -28.06
CA GLN A 379 34.80 17.02 -28.89
C GLN A 379 34.87 17.85 -30.17
N ILE A 380 33.74 18.04 -30.86
CA ILE A 380 33.66 18.89 -32.06
C ILE A 380 34.08 20.33 -31.73
N GLN A 381 33.60 20.90 -30.62
CA GLN A 381 34.01 22.24 -30.18
C GLN A 381 35.50 22.31 -29.81
N LYS A 382 36.09 21.27 -29.23
CA LYS A 382 37.54 21.21 -28.94
C LYS A 382 38.37 21.12 -30.23
N GLU A 383 37.90 20.39 -31.24
CA GLU A 383 38.53 20.36 -32.57
C GLU A 383 38.40 21.66 -33.36
N GLU A 384 37.25 22.35 -33.31
CA GLU A 384 37.11 23.66 -33.98
C GLU A 384 37.98 24.74 -33.32
N ASN A 385 38.14 24.70 -32.00
CA ASN A 385 39.06 25.59 -31.29
C ASN A 385 40.54 25.27 -31.60
N SER A 386 40.94 24.00 -31.75
CA SER A 386 42.31 23.67 -32.18
C SER A 386 42.58 24.13 -33.62
N LYS A 387 41.66 23.88 -34.56
CA LYS A 387 41.76 24.32 -35.96
C LYS A 387 41.84 25.85 -36.09
N ASN A 388 41.09 26.60 -35.29
CA ASN A 388 41.20 28.07 -35.22
C ASN A 388 42.53 28.54 -34.63
N THR A 389 43.14 27.76 -33.72
CA THR A 389 44.46 28.06 -33.17
C THR A 389 45.57 27.86 -34.22
N ASP A 390 45.54 26.76 -34.98
CA ASP A 390 46.48 26.50 -36.07
C ASP A 390 46.34 27.54 -37.21
N LEU A 391 45.12 27.90 -37.61
CA LEU A 391 44.86 28.95 -38.61
C LEU A 391 45.39 30.33 -38.17
N SER A 392 45.42 30.59 -36.86
CA SER A 392 45.99 31.82 -36.30
C SER A 392 47.53 31.82 -36.36
N GLN A 393 48.17 30.68 -36.09
CA GLN A 393 49.62 30.53 -36.23
C GLN A 393 50.07 30.59 -37.70
N GLU A 394 49.34 29.95 -38.62
CA GLU A 394 49.57 30.06 -40.07
C GLU A 394 49.51 31.51 -40.57
N LYS A 395 48.57 32.32 -40.06
CA LYS A 395 48.49 33.75 -40.41
C LYS A 395 49.70 34.52 -39.93
N MET A 396 50.14 34.35 -38.68
CA MET A 396 51.35 35.00 -38.17
C MET A 396 52.60 34.61 -38.99
N ILE A 397 52.70 33.37 -39.45
CA ILE A 397 53.81 32.87 -40.30
C ILE A 397 53.76 33.43 -41.73
N LYS A 398 52.58 33.82 -42.23
CA LYS A 398 52.39 34.43 -43.56
C LYS A 398 52.56 35.96 -43.54
N GLU A 399 52.03 36.64 -42.53
CA GLU A 399 52.13 38.11 -42.38
C GLU A 399 53.57 38.56 -42.03
N SER A 400 54.33 37.74 -41.28
CA SER A 400 55.74 38.01 -40.95
C SER A 400 56.72 37.91 -42.13
N LYS A 401 56.26 37.51 -43.33
CA LYS A 401 57.10 37.36 -44.54
C LYS A 401 56.84 38.40 -45.65
N PHE A 402 55.96 39.38 -45.43
CA PHE A 402 55.51 40.29 -46.50
C PHE A 402 55.60 41.80 -46.19
N ASN A 403 56.39 42.21 -45.17
CA ASN A 403 56.62 43.63 -44.85
C ASN A 403 58.09 43.92 -44.47
N ILE A 404 58.94 44.12 -45.47
CA ILE A 404 60.22 44.87 -45.37
C ILE A 404 60.33 45.74 -46.64
N ASN A 405 60.84 46.97 -46.48
CA ASN A 405 60.78 48.13 -47.39
C ASN A 405 59.38 48.78 -47.46
N ILE A 406 59.12 50.01 -46.98
CA ILE A 406 59.82 51.33 -47.13
C ILE A 406 59.72 51.82 -48.57
N SER A 407 59.04 52.92 -48.93
CA SER A 407 58.20 53.88 -48.16
C SER A 407 57.11 54.49 -49.11
N ASP A 408 56.42 55.64 -48.96
CA ASP A 408 56.55 56.85 -48.12
C ASP A 408 55.24 57.72 -48.10
N GLN A 409 55.31 58.90 -47.48
CA GLN A 409 54.46 60.10 -47.66
C GLN A 409 52.93 60.01 -47.44
N THR A 410 52.56 60.34 -46.19
CA THR A 410 51.57 61.40 -45.81
C THR A 410 50.45 61.82 -46.78
N VAL A 411 49.18 61.78 -46.32
CA VAL A 411 48.30 62.96 -46.03
C VAL A 411 46.87 62.50 -45.60
N LYS A 412 46.15 63.32 -44.82
CA LYS A 412 44.75 63.15 -44.38
C LYS A 412 43.80 64.09 -45.17
N PRO A 413 42.46 64.12 -44.93
CA PRO A 413 41.43 63.07 -44.99
C PRO A 413 40.21 63.53 -45.86
N SER A 414 39.11 62.75 -45.97
CA SER A 414 37.72 63.24 -45.71
C SER A 414 36.57 62.30 -46.15
N ASN A 415 35.41 62.50 -45.51
CA ASN A 415 34.01 62.12 -45.82
C ASN A 415 33.66 62.03 -47.33
N TYR A 416 32.70 61.21 -47.80
CA TYR A 416 31.24 61.38 -47.58
C TYR A 416 30.39 60.14 -48.00
N LEU A 417 29.08 60.20 -47.73
CA LEU A 417 28.04 59.29 -48.26
C LEU A 417 27.68 59.64 -49.72
N SER A 418 27.29 58.66 -50.56
CA SER A 418 25.98 58.64 -51.25
C SER A 418 25.71 57.43 -52.19
N THR A 419 24.59 56.76 -51.92
CA THR A 419 23.57 56.17 -52.84
C THR A 419 23.87 55.81 -54.32
N SER A 420 23.64 54.52 -54.63
CA SER A 420 22.62 53.98 -55.60
C SER A 420 22.86 53.85 -57.13
N VAL A 421 22.04 52.94 -57.70
CA VAL A 421 21.67 52.71 -59.13
C VAL A 421 22.53 51.73 -59.96
N GLU A 422 21.88 50.62 -60.38
CA GLU A 422 21.78 49.89 -61.68
C GLU A 422 22.98 49.86 -62.68
N GLU A 423 23.14 48.92 -63.63
CA GLU A 423 22.15 48.10 -64.36
C GLU A 423 22.75 46.79 -64.97
N GLU A 424 21.90 45.75 -65.13
CA GLU A 424 21.85 44.62 -66.11
C GLU A 424 23.06 43.98 -66.89
N LYS A 425 22.76 42.75 -67.41
CA LYS A 425 23.30 42.04 -68.61
C LYS A 425 24.61 41.19 -68.47
N LYS A 426 24.76 39.99 -69.07
CA LYS A 426 23.79 38.95 -69.58
C LYS A 426 24.51 37.64 -69.98
N ILE A 427 23.75 36.52 -70.09
CA ILE A 427 24.04 35.25 -70.84
C ILE A 427 25.07 34.27 -70.19
N GLY A 428 24.86 32.93 -70.14
CA GLY A 428 23.62 32.15 -70.32
C GLY A 428 23.75 30.65 -70.74
N LYS A 429 22.62 29.94 -70.67
CA LYS A 429 22.20 28.68 -71.37
C LYS A 429 22.88 27.31 -71.06
N ARG A 430 22.15 26.46 -70.32
CA ARG A 430 21.42 25.23 -70.77
C ARG A 430 20.58 24.70 -69.57
N ASN A 431 19.28 24.35 -69.62
CA ASN A 431 18.43 23.50 -70.51
C ASN A 431 18.71 21.98 -70.35
N VAL A 432 17.73 21.08 -70.20
CA VAL A 432 16.23 21.20 -70.24
C VAL A 432 15.51 19.98 -69.57
N LEU A 433 14.16 19.95 -69.60
CA LEU A 433 13.22 18.87 -69.16
C LEU A 433 12.80 18.79 -67.67
N SER A 434 11.54 18.41 -67.42
CA SER A 434 10.40 19.32 -67.14
C SER A 434 9.02 18.61 -67.13
N ARG A 435 8.23 18.83 -66.06
CA ARG A 435 6.74 18.75 -65.98
C ARG A 435 6.02 17.38 -66.18
N VAL A 436 4.68 17.42 -66.04
CA VAL A 436 3.66 16.33 -66.05
C VAL A 436 3.56 15.62 -64.67
N LEU A 437 2.44 15.63 -63.92
CA LEU A 437 1.06 16.14 -64.12
C LEU A 437 0.37 16.53 -62.78
N ARG A 438 -0.67 17.38 -62.85
CA ARG A 438 -1.81 17.49 -61.89
C ARG A 438 -3.09 17.82 -62.68
N SER A 439 -4.25 17.59 -62.05
CA SER A 439 -5.63 17.96 -62.43
C SER A 439 -6.32 17.32 -63.66
N SER A 440 -7.14 16.30 -63.38
CA SER A 440 -8.46 15.97 -63.96
C SER A 440 -8.99 14.77 -63.16
N MET A 441 -10.24 14.65 -62.73
CA MET A 441 -11.50 15.42 -62.78
C MET A 441 -12.27 15.03 -61.49
N ARG A 442 -13.33 15.66 -60.97
CA ARG A 442 -14.08 16.94 -61.05
C ARG A 442 -15.25 16.78 -60.03
N GLU A 443 -16.09 17.80 -59.81
CA GLU A 443 -17.15 17.75 -58.79
C GLU A 443 -18.43 16.94 -59.17
N ASP A 444 -19.24 16.70 -58.13
CA ASP A 444 -20.70 16.51 -58.06
C ASP A 444 -21.41 15.39 -58.85
N LYS A 445 -21.88 14.39 -58.09
CA LYS A 445 -23.29 13.99 -58.10
C LYS A 445 -23.75 13.33 -56.81
#